data_AF-A0A829QDD3-F1
#
_entry.id   AF-A0A829QDD3-F1
#
_cell.length_a   1.000
_cell.length_b   1.000
_cell.length_c   1.000
_cell.angle_alpha   90.00
_cell.angle_beta   90.00
_cell.angle_gamma   90.00
#
_symmetry.space_group_name_H-M   'P 1'
#
loop_
_entity.id
_entity.type
_entity.pdbx_description
1 polymer ?
#
loop_
_entity_poly.entity_id
_entity_poly.type
_entity_poly.pdbx_seq_one_letter_code
_entity_poly.pdbx_strand_id
1 'polypeptide(L)'
;MAEEVGNVFAAEPSAAGAAFVAPLGTTLPTSVDGVLDAAFVGLGYVGEDGITETSERSTDEKKDMGGRIVKVLQTEYNHSFKFVLLESLNADVLKAIYGASNVTVTPADGTHGTQVKVRKTSKKLPHQTWVFDTIDSELSAKYRNCVADGQVISVGDVTLASKDTIEYEVELKVFESSTGEYVTTYTDDGRIAGS
;
A
#
# COMPACT_ATOMS: atom_id res chain seq x y z
N MET A 1 -9.49 31.54 2.76
CA MET A 1 -10.40 31.46 1.58
C MET A 1 -10.91 30.03 1.50
N ALA A 2 -12.00 29.75 0.77
CA ALA A 2 -12.53 28.38 0.66
C ALA A 2 -11.68 27.49 -0.26
N GLU A 3 -10.99 28.10 -1.22
CA GLU A 3 -10.04 27.46 -2.13
C GLU A 3 -8.63 27.97 -1.82
N GLU A 4 -7.66 27.07 -1.76
CA GLU A 4 -6.26 27.35 -1.44
C GLU A 4 -5.37 26.42 -2.25
N VAL A 5 -4.49 26.99 -3.08
CA VAL A 5 -3.67 26.22 -4.04
C VAL A 5 -2.73 25.28 -3.31
N GLY A 6 -2.13 25.71 -2.19
CA GLY A 6 -1.22 24.83 -1.43
C GLY A 6 -1.93 23.72 -0.64
N ASN A 7 -3.25 23.56 -0.77
CA ASN A 7 -3.96 22.39 -0.25
C ASN A 7 -4.14 21.31 -1.33
N VAL A 8 -3.63 21.54 -2.54
CA VAL A 8 -3.67 20.58 -3.66
C VAL A 8 -2.37 19.79 -3.65
N PHE A 9 -2.42 18.57 -3.13
CA PHE A 9 -1.26 17.69 -2.95
C PHE A 9 -0.99 16.84 -4.20
N ALA A 10 0.24 16.86 -4.69
CA ALA A 10 0.73 15.94 -5.72
C ALA A 10 1.60 14.86 -5.08
N ALA A 11 1.12 13.61 -5.07
CA ALA A 11 1.82 12.51 -4.43
C ALA A 11 3.06 12.08 -5.22
N GLU A 12 4.23 12.18 -4.59
CA GLU A 12 5.50 11.64 -5.09
C GLU A 12 6.20 10.76 -4.03
N PRO A 13 7.03 9.79 -4.44
CA PRO A 13 7.79 8.97 -3.51
C PRO A 13 8.85 9.81 -2.79
N SER A 14 9.04 9.55 -1.50
CA SER A 14 10.21 10.07 -0.79
C SER A 14 11.50 9.35 -1.24
N ALA A 15 12.67 9.86 -0.82
CA ALA A 15 13.94 9.17 -1.01
C ALA A 15 14.00 7.78 -0.34
N ALA A 16 13.14 7.51 0.64
CA ALA A 16 13.02 6.20 1.29
C ALA A 16 12.11 5.23 0.51
N GLY A 17 11.41 5.70 -0.52
CA GLY A 17 10.36 4.98 -1.24
C GLY A 17 8.95 5.41 -0.80
N ALA A 18 7.95 4.77 -1.42
CA ALA A 18 6.53 5.08 -1.19
C ALA A 18 5.72 3.95 -0.55
N ALA A 19 6.19 2.71 -0.61
CA ALA A 19 5.46 1.55 -0.07
C ALA A 19 6.38 0.72 0.83
N PHE A 20 5.89 0.43 2.03
CA PHE A 20 6.61 -0.31 3.06
C PHE A 20 5.72 -1.42 3.62
N VAL A 21 6.35 -2.55 3.94
CA VAL A 21 5.65 -3.71 4.53
C VAL A 21 6.42 -4.25 5.72
N ALA A 22 5.68 -4.74 6.72
CA ALA A 22 6.22 -5.39 7.90
C ALA A 22 5.34 -6.60 8.30
N PRO A 23 5.84 -7.50 9.17
CA PRO A 23 5.02 -8.55 9.77
C PRO A 23 3.76 -7.98 10.42
N LEU A 24 2.65 -8.72 10.37
CA LEU A 24 1.39 -8.33 10.99
C LEU A 24 1.57 -7.98 12.48
N GLY A 25 0.99 -6.86 12.90
CA GLY A 25 1.06 -6.39 14.29
C GLY A 25 2.32 -5.60 14.62
N THR A 26 3.15 -5.29 13.63
CA THR A 26 4.22 -4.30 13.77
C THR A 26 3.63 -2.94 14.15
N THR A 27 4.28 -2.24 15.09
CA THR A 27 3.81 -0.94 15.57
C THR A 27 3.78 0.06 14.41
N LEU A 28 2.60 0.62 14.14
CA LEU A 28 2.42 1.70 13.17
C LEU A 28 2.88 3.05 13.76
N PRO A 29 3.40 3.96 12.92
CA PRO A 29 3.67 5.32 13.36
C PRO A 29 2.36 6.03 13.72
N THR A 30 2.43 6.93 14.70
CA THR A 30 1.27 7.70 15.19
C THR A 30 1.23 9.14 14.67
N SER A 31 2.09 9.47 13.72
CA SER A 31 2.18 10.79 13.07
C SER A 31 2.81 10.68 11.68
N VAL A 32 2.69 11.77 10.92
CA VAL A 32 3.27 11.93 9.58
C VAL A 32 4.81 11.80 9.57
N ASP A 33 5.46 12.21 10.65
CA ASP A 33 6.93 12.15 10.84
C ASP A 33 7.39 11.00 11.72
N GLY A 34 6.47 10.12 12.12
CA GLY A 34 6.80 8.97 12.95
C GLY A 34 7.85 8.11 12.26
N VAL A 35 8.90 7.74 13.00
CA VAL A 35 9.91 6.83 12.49
C VAL A 35 9.28 5.45 12.32
N LEU A 36 9.45 4.85 11.13
CA LEU A 36 8.99 3.49 10.89
C LEU A 36 9.80 2.51 11.74
N ASP A 37 9.11 1.50 12.29
CA ASP A 37 9.77 0.38 12.95
C ASP A 37 10.80 -0.26 12.01
N ALA A 38 11.92 -0.73 12.55
CA ALA A 38 12.99 -1.36 11.76
C ALA A 38 12.55 -2.65 11.04
N ALA A 39 11.40 -3.23 11.42
CA ALA A 39 10.78 -4.34 10.72
C ALA A 39 10.14 -3.95 9.38
N PHE A 40 9.86 -2.66 9.14
CA PHE A 40 9.40 -2.19 7.84
C PHE A 40 10.51 -2.25 6.82
N VAL A 41 10.23 -2.92 5.71
CA VAL A 41 11.10 -2.96 4.53
C VAL A 41 10.45 -2.19 3.39
N GLY A 42 11.25 -1.38 2.69
CA GLY A 42 10.81 -0.66 1.51
C GLY A 42 10.66 -1.59 0.31
N LEU A 43 9.61 -1.38 -0.47
CA LEU A 43 9.28 -2.19 -1.66
C LEU A 43 9.80 -1.57 -2.97
N GLY A 44 10.78 -0.67 -2.87
CA GLY A 44 11.43 -0.08 -4.04
C GLY A 44 10.54 0.89 -4.81
N TYR A 45 10.76 0.95 -6.12
CA TYR A 45 9.99 1.82 -7.02
C TYR A 45 8.54 1.37 -7.20
N VAL A 46 7.63 2.33 -7.01
CA VAL A 46 6.21 2.24 -7.38
C VAL A 46 6.05 2.86 -8.78
N GLY A 47 5.20 2.26 -9.61
CA GLY A 47 4.92 2.71 -11.00
C GLY A 47 4.37 4.13 -11.11
N GLU A 48 4.37 4.68 -12.33
CA GLU A 48 4.01 6.07 -12.60
C GLU A 48 2.55 6.41 -12.29
N ASP A 49 1.66 5.42 -12.34
CA ASP A 49 0.24 5.57 -11.96
C ASP A 49 0.03 5.72 -10.44
N GLY A 50 1.10 5.56 -9.65
CA GLY A 50 1.11 5.77 -8.21
C GLY A 50 0.33 4.71 -7.43
N ILE A 51 -0.38 5.17 -6.41
CA ILE A 51 -1.13 4.31 -5.47
C ILE A 51 -2.59 4.74 -5.51
N THR A 52 -3.44 3.82 -5.95
CA THR A 52 -4.90 4.02 -5.98
C THR A 52 -5.51 3.48 -4.70
N GLU A 53 -6.15 4.35 -3.94
CA GLU A 53 -6.95 4.01 -2.77
C GLU A 53 -8.42 3.89 -3.16
N THR A 54 -9.06 2.77 -2.81
CA THR A 54 -10.48 2.52 -3.11
C THR A 54 -11.24 2.18 -1.84
N SER A 55 -12.35 2.87 -1.60
CA SER A 55 -13.29 2.53 -0.52
C SER A 55 -14.71 2.40 -1.08
N GLU A 56 -15.39 1.32 -0.72
CA GLU A 56 -16.71 0.97 -1.26
C GLU A 56 -17.67 0.64 -0.11
N ARG A 57 -18.92 1.09 -0.23
CA ARG A 57 -20.02 0.77 0.69
C ARG A 57 -21.17 0.19 -0.10
N SER A 58 -21.56 -1.04 0.23
CA SER A 58 -22.77 -1.66 -0.31
C SER A 58 -23.93 -1.42 0.64
N THR A 59 -25.11 -1.14 0.08
CA THR A 59 -26.33 -0.90 0.87
C THR A 59 -27.51 -1.72 0.34
N ASP A 60 -28.44 -2.03 1.24
CA ASP A 60 -29.69 -2.70 0.94
C ASP A 60 -30.87 -1.84 1.41
N GLU A 61 -31.82 -1.61 0.52
CA GLU A 61 -33.01 -0.80 0.77
C GLU A 61 -34.18 -1.69 1.22
N LYS A 62 -34.65 -1.49 2.44
CA LYS A 62 -35.85 -2.14 2.95
C LYS A 62 -37.07 -1.32 2.59
N LYS A 63 -38.03 -1.96 1.91
CA LYS A 63 -39.32 -1.37 1.53
C LYS A 63 -40.44 -1.84 2.45
N ASP A 64 -41.41 -0.97 2.72
CA ASP A 64 -42.67 -1.36 3.37
C ASP A 64 -43.60 -2.10 2.39
N MET A 65 -44.73 -2.57 2.91
CA MET A 65 -45.75 -3.27 2.09
C MET A 65 -46.38 -2.39 1.01
N GLY A 66 -46.25 -1.06 1.10
CA GLY A 66 -46.67 -0.11 0.08
C GLY A 66 -45.60 0.18 -0.99
N GLY A 67 -44.43 -0.48 -0.91
CA GLY A 67 -43.32 -0.31 -1.84
C GLY A 67 -42.43 0.91 -1.55
N ARG A 68 -42.65 1.63 -0.43
CA ARG A 68 -41.85 2.79 -0.03
C ARG A 68 -40.59 2.33 0.70
N ILE A 69 -39.43 2.89 0.36
CA ILE A 69 -38.18 2.65 1.10
C ILE A 69 -38.32 3.26 2.50
N VAL A 70 -38.15 2.42 3.53
CA VAL A 70 -38.25 2.81 4.94
C VAL A 70 -36.92 2.77 5.67
N LYS A 71 -35.91 2.08 5.13
CA LYS A 71 -34.57 2.00 5.72
C LYS A 71 -33.52 1.65 4.67
N VAL A 72 -32.35 2.28 4.74
CA VAL A 72 -31.14 1.88 4.02
C VAL A 72 -30.20 1.24 5.03
N LEU A 73 -29.77 0.01 4.77
CA LEU A 73 -28.83 -0.74 5.62
C LEU A 73 -27.50 -0.87 4.90
N GLN A 74 -26.39 -0.55 5.56
CA GLN A 74 -25.07 -0.88 5.03
C GLN A 74 -24.81 -2.39 5.22
N THR A 75 -24.48 -3.09 4.14
CA THR A 75 -24.25 -4.55 4.14
C THR A 75 -22.78 -4.91 4.11
N GLU A 76 -21.96 -4.07 3.49
CA GLU A 76 -20.52 -4.30 3.35
C GLU A 76 -19.78 -2.96 3.35
N TYR A 77 -18.58 -2.97 3.93
CA TYR A 77 -17.58 -1.94 3.72
C TYR A 77 -16.28 -2.61 3.26
N ASN A 78 -15.76 -2.13 2.15
CA ASN A 78 -14.54 -2.64 1.53
C ASN A 78 -13.54 -1.49 1.40
N HIS A 79 -12.28 -1.82 1.63
CA HIS A 79 -11.16 -0.91 1.42
C HIS A 79 -9.98 -1.67 0.82
N SER A 80 -9.36 -1.10 -0.21
CA SER A 80 -8.23 -1.70 -0.91
C SER A 80 -7.28 -0.66 -1.50
N PHE A 81 -6.04 -1.06 -1.71
CA PHE A 81 -5.03 -0.32 -2.47
C PHE A 81 -4.65 -1.08 -3.73
N LYS A 82 -4.40 -0.36 -4.82
CA LYS A 82 -3.79 -0.86 -6.06
C LYS A 82 -2.56 -0.05 -6.41
N PHE A 83 -1.47 -0.73 -6.73
CA PHE A 83 -0.19 -0.11 -7.07
C PHE A 83 0.68 -1.09 -7.87
N VAL A 84 1.69 -0.58 -8.56
CA VAL A 84 2.61 -1.39 -9.37
C VAL A 84 4.01 -1.36 -8.75
N LEU A 85 4.62 -2.53 -8.52
CA LEU A 85 6.02 -2.64 -8.08
C LEU A 85 6.92 -3.00 -9.27
N LEU A 86 8.08 -2.33 -9.39
CA LEU A 86 8.96 -2.46 -10.56
C LEU A 86 10.23 -3.30 -10.30
N GLU A 87 10.57 -3.59 -9.04
CA GLU A 87 11.87 -4.19 -8.69
C GLU A 87 11.86 -5.72 -8.70
N SER A 88 11.95 -6.31 -9.89
CA SER A 88 11.98 -7.76 -10.09
C SER A 88 13.21 -8.51 -9.54
N LEU A 89 14.25 -7.79 -9.12
CA LEU A 89 15.45 -8.36 -8.50
C LEU A 89 15.51 -8.12 -6.98
N ASN A 90 14.56 -7.36 -6.43
CA ASN A 90 14.50 -7.08 -5.01
C ASN A 90 13.80 -8.23 -4.28
N ALA A 91 14.52 -8.89 -3.38
CA ALA A 91 13.99 -10.02 -2.64
C ALA A 91 12.81 -9.64 -1.75
N ASP A 92 12.75 -8.43 -1.21
CA ASP A 92 11.68 -8.01 -0.31
C ASP A 92 10.38 -7.74 -1.07
N VAL A 93 10.47 -7.17 -2.28
CA VAL A 93 9.35 -7.11 -3.25
C VAL A 93 8.81 -8.50 -3.53
N LEU A 94 9.69 -9.43 -3.90
CA LEU A 94 9.31 -10.80 -4.25
C LEU A 94 8.72 -11.55 -3.04
N LYS A 95 9.21 -11.30 -1.82
CA LYS A 95 8.64 -11.88 -0.58
C LYS A 95 7.24 -11.33 -0.30
N ALA A 96 7.01 -10.04 -0.55
CA ALA A 96 5.72 -9.42 -0.33
C ALA A 96 4.64 -10.00 -1.26
N ILE A 97 4.97 -10.19 -2.55
CA ILE A 97 4.00 -10.62 -3.57
C ILE A 97 3.90 -12.14 -3.78
N TYR A 98 4.93 -12.91 -3.43
CA TYR A 98 4.93 -14.39 -3.56
C TYR A 98 5.01 -15.13 -2.23
N GLY A 99 5.17 -14.41 -1.12
CA GLY A 99 5.27 -14.94 0.23
C GLY A 99 6.71 -15.29 0.62
N ALA A 100 7.11 -14.89 1.82
CA ALA A 100 8.50 -15.03 2.28
C ALA A 100 9.04 -16.46 2.22
N SER A 101 8.21 -17.46 2.55
CA SER A 101 8.61 -18.88 2.50
C SER A 101 8.92 -19.40 1.08
N ASN A 102 8.53 -18.66 0.05
CA ASN A 102 8.72 -19.04 -1.35
C ASN A 102 9.95 -18.39 -1.99
N VAL A 103 10.60 -17.46 -1.29
CA VAL A 103 11.76 -16.73 -1.79
C VAL A 103 13.02 -17.23 -1.08
N THR A 104 14.06 -17.53 -1.84
CA THR A 104 15.38 -17.90 -1.32
C THR A 104 16.42 -17.02 -1.97
N VAL A 105 17.26 -16.39 -1.15
CA VAL A 105 18.34 -15.51 -1.60
C VAL A 105 19.66 -16.23 -1.43
N THR A 106 20.41 -16.36 -2.51
CA THR A 106 21.81 -16.80 -2.48
C THR A 106 22.68 -15.54 -2.58
N PRO A 107 23.52 -15.23 -1.57
CA PRO A 107 24.43 -14.09 -1.64
C PRO A 107 25.38 -14.18 -2.84
N ALA A 108 25.85 -13.02 -3.31
CA ALA A 108 26.90 -12.96 -4.32
C ALA A 108 28.18 -13.66 -3.87
N ASP A 109 28.92 -14.20 -4.83
CA ASP A 109 30.23 -14.83 -4.63
C ASP A 109 31.24 -14.34 -5.69
N GLY A 110 32.42 -14.99 -5.78
CA GLY A 110 33.46 -14.62 -6.74
C GLY A 110 33.10 -14.85 -8.22
N THR A 111 31.93 -15.44 -8.52
CA THR A 111 31.49 -15.82 -9.87
C THR A 111 30.10 -15.31 -10.23
N HIS A 112 29.21 -15.12 -9.25
CA HIS A 112 27.82 -14.71 -9.47
C HIS A 112 27.45 -13.52 -8.58
N GLY A 113 26.56 -12.66 -9.08
CA GLY A 113 25.84 -11.70 -8.23
C GLY A 113 24.81 -12.38 -7.32
N THR A 114 24.12 -11.60 -6.50
CA THR A 114 23.02 -12.12 -5.66
C THR A 114 21.95 -12.76 -6.54
N GLN A 115 21.55 -13.98 -6.19
CA GLN A 115 20.52 -14.73 -6.91
C GLN A 115 19.27 -14.85 -6.04
N VAL A 116 18.11 -14.63 -6.66
CA VAL A 116 16.82 -14.81 -5.99
C VAL A 116 16.05 -15.92 -6.68
N LYS A 117 15.74 -16.97 -5.93
CA LYS A 117 14.86 -18.06 -6.37
C LYS A 117 13.47 -17.86 -5.80
N VAL A 118 12.47 -17.84 -6.67
CA VAL A 118 11.06 -17.68 -6.28
C VAL A 118 10.26 -18.92 -6.68
N ARG A 119 9.49 -19.47 -5.73
CA ARG A 119 8.52 -20.53 -5.97
C ARG A 119 7.11 -19.95 -6.09
N LYS A 120 6.51 -20.02 -7.27
CA LYS A 120 5.11 -19.60 -7.47
C LYS A 120 4.18 -20.73 -7.01
N THR A 121 3.33 -20.47 -6.03
CA THR A 121 2.45 -21.48 -5.40
C THR A 121 1.02 -20.96 -5.28
N SER A 122 0.04 -21.84 -5.10
CA SER A 122 -1.36 -21.47 -4.86
C SER A 122 -1.69 -21.08 -3.42
N LYS A 123 -0.67 -20.98 -2.55
CA LYS A 123 -0.89 -20.62 -1.15
C LYS A 123 -1.33 -19.17 -1.05
N LYS A 124 -2.35 -18.90 -0.23
CA LYS A 124 -2.75 -17.54 0.14
C LYS A 124 -1.59 -16.83 0.81
N LEU A 125 -1.43 -15.54 0.47
CA LEU A 125 -0.42 -14.69 1.09
C LEU A 125 -0.81 -14.35 2.54
N PRO A 126 0.17 -14.15 3.43
CA PRO A 126 -0.13 -13.77 4.80
C PRO A 126 -0.67 -12.35 4.88
N HIS A 127 -1.38 -12.07 5.98
CA HIS A 127 -1.68 -10.72 6.41
C HIS A 127 -0.39 -10.04 6.89
N GLN A 128 -0.25 -8.76 6.60
CA GLN A 128 0.92 -7.95 6.90
C GLN A 128 0.50 -6.53 7.25
N THR A 129 1.38 -5.77 7.89
CA THR A 129 1.18 -4.35 8.20
C THR A 129 1.85 -3.52 7.11
N TRP A 130 1.19 -2.48 6.62
CA TRP A 130 1.66 -1.66 5.49
C TRP A 130 1.67 -0.18 5.83
N VAL A 131 2.61 0.54 5.23
CA VAL A 131 2.64 2.00 5.24
C VAL A 131 2.87 2.48 3.81
N PHE A 132 2.07 3.44 3.38
CA PHE A 132 2.29 4.18 2.15
C PHE A 132 2.63 5.63 2.49
N ASP A 133 3.84 6.06 2.12
CA ASP A 133 4.35 7.40 2.40
C ASP A 133 4.58 8.15 1.09
N THR A 134 3.92 9.29 0.95
CA THR A 134 4.13 10.20 -0.16
C THR A 134 4.40 11.60 0.35
N ILE A 135 5.16 12.35 -0.42
CA ILE A 135 5.47 13.76 -0.16
C ILE A 135 5.00 14.60 -1.34
N ASP A 136 5.05 15.90 -1.17
CA ASP A 136 4.98 16.90 -2.23
C ASP A 136 6.10 17.90 -1.97
N SER A 137 7.18 17.79 -2.74
CA SER A 137 8.38 18.62 -2.56
C SER A 137 8.14 20.09 -2.88
N GLU A 138 7.19 20.43 -3.76
CA GLU A 138 6.84 21.82 -4.05
C GLU A 138 6.17 22.48 -2.84
N LEU A 139 5.32 21.73 -2.13
CA LEU A 139 4.62 22.20 -0.94
C LEU A 139 5.38 21.93 0.37
N SER A 140 6.45 21.13 0.33
CA SER A 140 7.05 20.51 1.53
C SER A 140 6.03 19.76 2.39
N ALA A 141 4.96 19.27 1.75
CA ALA A 141 3.85 18.59 2.39
C ALA A 141 4.11 17.07 2.43
N LYS A 142 3.40 16.38 3.32
CA LYS A 142 3.52 14.92 3.52
C LYS A 142 2.15 14.28 3.66
N TYR A 143 2.03 13.06 3.17
CA TYR A 143 0.82 12.26 3.23
C TYR A 143 1.20 10.80 3.54
N ARG A 144 0.63 10.23 4.60
CA ARG A 144 0.95 8.89 5.08
C ARG A 144 -0.32 8.10 5.33
N ASN A 145 -0.41 6.92 4.73
CA ASN A 145 -1.47 5.94 4.98
C ASN A 145 -0.91 4.75 5.75
N CYS A 146 -1.47 4.48 6.94
CA CYS A 146 -1.10 3.38 7.81
C CYS A 146 -2.18 2.29 7.78
N VAL A 147 -1.79 1.07 7.42
CA VAL A 147 -2.67 -0.10 7.29
C VAL A 147 -2.23 -1.16 8.30
N ALA A 148 -3.04 -1.37 9.34
CA ALA A 148 -2.70 -2.32 10.40
C ALA A 148 -2.73 -3.78 9.91
N ASP A 149 -3.74 -4.11 9.10
CA ASP A 149 -3.95 -5.44 8.54
C ASP A 149 -4.30 -5.35 7.05
N GLY A 150 -3.34 -5.73 6.20
CA GLY A 150 -3.50 -5.82 4.76
C GLY A 150 -3.03 -7.16 4.21
N GLN A 151 -3.77 -7.71 3.25
CA GLN A 151 -3.44 -8.94 2.54
C GLN A 151 -3.41 -8.68 1.03
N VAL A 152 -2.31 -9.07 0.38
CA VAL A 152 -2.27 -9.09 -1.08
C VAL A 152 -3.18 -10.22 -1.56
N ILE A 153 -4.23 -9.85 -2.31
CA ILE A 153 -5.25 -10.80 -2.80
C ILE A 153 -5.05 -11.14 -4.28
N SER A 154 -4.37 -10.27 -5.02
CA SER A 154 -4.06 -10.47 -6.43
C SER A 154 -2.70 -9.88 -6.77
N VAL A 155 -2.00 -10.55 -7.67
CA VAL A 155 -0.85 -10.04 -8.39
C VAL A 155 -1.15 -10.24 -9.87
N GLY A 156 -1.12 -9.17 -10.66
CA GLY A 156 -1.44 -9.17 -12.08
C GLY A 156 -0.47 -10.00 -12.93
N ASP A 157 -0.75 -10.04 -14.22
CA ASP A 157 0.09 -10.76 -15.19
C ASP A 157 1.49 -10.15 -15.27
N VAL A 158 2.51 -11.01 -15.26
CA VAL A 158 3.91 -10.60 -15.36
C VAL A 158 4.37 -10.72 -16.81
N THR A 159 4.56 -9.57 -17.46
CA THR A 159 5.05 -9.50 -18.83
C THR A 159 6.58 -9.48 -18.86
N LEU A 160 7.17 -10.33 -19.71
CA LEU A 160 8.63 -10.36 -19.96
C LEU A 160 8.89 -9.83 -21.37
N ALA A 161 9.03 -8.51 -21.49
CA ALA A 161 9.29 -7.85 -22.76
C ALA A 161 10.71 -7.28 -22.82
N SER A 162 11.30 -7.24 -24.01
CA SER A 162 12.65 -6.66 -24.21
C SER A 162 12.66 -5.14 -24.30
N LYS A 163 11.48 -4.52 -24.44
CA LYS A 163 11.28 -3.08 -24.60
C LYS A 163 10.54 -2.46 -23.41
N ASP A 164 10.37 -3.22 -22.34
CA ASP A 164 9.61 -2.79 -21.17
C ASP A 164 10.24 -3.33 -19.90
N THR A 165 9.84 -2.78 -18.75
CA THR A 165 10.26 -3.29 -17.44
C THR A 165 9.35 -4.44 -16.99
N ILE A 166 9.82 -5.23 -16.03
CA ILE A 166 9.00 -6.30 -15.43
C ILE A 166 8.25 -5.69 -14.26
N GLU A 167 6.93 -5.70 -14.35
CA GLU A 167 6.03 -5.03 -13.42
C GLU A 167 5.14 -6.03 -12.67
N TYR A 168 4.76 -5.67 -11.45
CA TYR A 168 3.82 -6.42 -10.63
C TYR A 168 2.68 -5.50 -10.18
N GLU A 169 1.53 -5.60 -10.84
CA GLU A 169 0.30 -4.97 -10.36
C GLU A 169 -0.17 -5.71 -9.11
N VAL A 170 -0.28 -5.02 -7.98
CA VAL A 170 -0.65 -5.59 -6.69
C VAL A 170 -1.99 -5.03 -6.25
N GLU A 171 -2.90 -5.92 -5.87
CA GLU A 171 -4.15 -5.57 -5.18
C GLU A 171 -4.05 -5.98 -3.71
N LEU A 172 -4.04 -4.98 -2.83
CA LEU A 172 -4.01 -5.12 -1.39
C LEU A 172 -5.41 -4.90 -0.83
N LYS A 173 -6.00 -5.96 -0.24
CA LYS A 173 -7.22 -5.85 0.55
C LYS A 173 -6.88 -5.42 1.97
N VAL A 174 -7.64 -4.47 2.50
CA VAL A 174 -7.50 -3.98 3.86
C VAL A 174 -8.60 -4.54 4.76
N PHE A 175 -8.24 -4.90 5.98
CA PHE A 175 -9.13 -5.41 7.01
C PHE A 175 -9.23 -4.44 8.18
N GLU A 176 -10.34 -4.50 8.91
CA GLU A 176 -10.57 -3.69 10.09
C GLU A 176 -9.54 -4.03 11.18
N SER A 177 -8.91 -3.01 11.74
CA SER A 177 -8.01 -3.15 12.89
C SER A 177 -8.79 -3.53 14.15
N SER A 178 -8.08 -3.86 15.23
CA SER A 178 -8.69 -4.07 16.55
C SER A 178 -9.39 -2.83 17.13
N THR A 179 -9.11 -1.65 16.60
CA THR A 179 -9.67 -0.36 17.03
C THR A 179 -10.76 0.17 16.08
N GLY A 180 -11.03 -0.54 14.97
CA GLY A 180 -12.15 -0.25 14.05
C GLY A 180 -11.75 0.50 12.78
N GLU A 181 -10.48 0.86 12.63
CA GLU A 181 -9.97 1.56 11.44
C GLU A 181 -9.46 0.56 10.40
N TYR A 182 -9.77 0.81 9.13
CA TYR A 182 -9.16 0.09 8.01
C TYR A 182 -7.82 0.74 7.64
N VAL A 183 -7.81 2.07 7.53
CA VAL A 183 -6.62 2.88 7.22
C VAL A 183 -6.63 4.09 8.14
N THR A 184 -5.46 4.47 8.66
CA THR A 184 -5.26 5.74 9.36
C THR A 184 -4.36 6.63 8.52
N THR A 185 -4.87 7.81 8.14
CA THR A 185 -4.15 8.77 7.31
C THR A 185 -3.61 9.92 8.16
N TYR A 186 -2.34 10.28 7.95
CA TYR A 186 -1.69 11.45 8.51
C TYR A 186 -1.23 12.39 7.40
N THR A 187 -1.48 13.69 7.56
CA THR A 187 -1.08 14.71 6.59
C THR A 187 -0.38 15.88 7.28
N ASP A 188 0.58 16.48 6.60
CA ASP A 188 1.24 17.74 6.96
C ASP A 188 1.23 18.63 5.72
N ASP A 189 0.78 19.86 5.87
CA ASP A 189 0.69 20.82 4.76
C ASP A 189 2.01 21.56 4.49
N GLY A 190 3.06 21.27 5.27
CA GLY A 190 4.40 21.83 5.11
C GLY A 190 4.53 23.29 5.54
N ARG A 191 3.47 23.90 6.07
CA ARG A 191 3.44 25.35 6.39
C ARG A 191 3.85 25.60 7.83
N ILE A 192 5.05 26.14 8.01
CA ILE A 192 5.56 26.52 9.34
C ILE A 192 5.06 27.92 9.70
N ALA A 193 4.33 28.05 10.81
CA ALA A 193 3.90 29.35 11.29
C ALA A 193 5.11 30.21 11.72
N GLY A 194 5.29 31.37 11.07
CA GLY A 194 6.29 32.38 11.46
C GLY A 194 7.62 32.34 10.71
N SER A 195 7.73 31.57 9.62
CA SER A 195 8.84 31.62 8.65
C SER A 195 8.60 32.64 7.53
#